data_AF-A0AA40G413-F1
#
_entry.id   AF-A0AA40G413-F1
#
_cell.length_a   1.000
_cell.length_b   1.000
_cell.length_c   1.000
_cell.angle_alpha   90.00
_cell.angle_beta   90.00
_cell.angle_gamma   90.00
#
_symmetry.space_group_name_H-M   'P 1'
#
loop_
_entity.id
_entity.type
_entity.pdbx_description
1 polymer ?
#
loop_
_entity_poly.entity_id
_entity_poly.type
_entity_poly.pdbx_seq_one_letter_code
_entity_poly.pdbx_strand_id
1 'polypeptide(L)' 'MVVCATGCNPLAYKGYGCYCGFLGSGYVIDGIDRCCKMHDWCYDATDCPTFSEYFVPYYWRCYHGYKPICG' A
#
# COMPACT_ATOMS: atom_id res chain seq x y z
N MET A 1 -4.66 6.15 4.41
CA MET A 1 -5.54 5.05 3.94
C MET A 1 -5.49 3.83 4.83
N VAL A 2 -4.31 3.26 5.10
CA VAL A 2 -4.16 2.01 5.88
C VAL A 2 -4.83 2.05 7.25
N VAL A 3 -4.55 3.07 8.10
CA VAL A 3 -5.21 3.22 9.42
C VAL A 3 -6.75 3.23 9.29
N CYS A 4 -7.29 3.92 8.29
CA CYS A 4 -8.73 3.96 8.07
C CYS A 4 -9.28 2.57 7.72
N ALA A 5 -8.61 1.81 6.84
CA ALA A 5 -9.11 0.52 6.40
C ALA A 5 -8.92 -0.61 7.43
N THR A 6 -7.85 -0.58 8.21
CA THR A 6 -7.43 -1.72 9.04
C THR A 6 -7.35 -1.40 10.54
N GLY A 7 -7.33 -0.13 10.93
CA GLY A 7 -7.03 0.28 12.30
C GLY A 7 -5.57 0.08 12.72
N CYS A 8 -4.72 -0.48 11.85
CA CYS A 8 -3.32 -0.77 12.17
C CYS A 8 -2.40 0.43 11.89
N ASN A 9 -1.32 0.53 12.66
CA ASN A 9 -0.25 1.49 12.40
C ASN A 9 0.44 1.14 11.06
N PRO A 10 0.51 2.04 10.05
CA PRO A 10 1.10 1.74 8.76
C PRO A 10 2.59 1.35 8.84
N LEU A 11 3.30 1.83 9.87
CA LEU A 11 4.70 1.48 10.09
C LEU A 11 4.90 0.00 10.45
N ALA A 12 3.86 -0.70 10.92
CA ALA A 12 3.94 -2.13 11.19
C ALA A 12 4.16 -2.97 9.93
N TYR A 13 3.79 -2.45 8.75
CA TYR A 13 4.00 -3.12 7.47
C TYR A 13 5.36 -2.80 6.84
N LYS A 14 6.13 -1.85 7.40
CA LYS A 14 7.42 -1.46 6.83
C LYS A 14 8.46 -2.56 7.07
N GLY A 15 8.88 -3.23 6.00
CA GLY A 15 9.84 -4.35 6.05
C GLY A 15 9.22 -5.66 6.51
N TYR A 16 7.89 -5.81 6.37
CA TYR A 16 7.19 -7.05 6.68
C TYR A 16 7.22 -8.00 5.47
N GLY A 17 7.50 -9.27 5.70
CA GLY A 17 7.53 -10.27 4.63
C GLY A 17 8.55 -9.98 3.53
N CYS A 18 8.21 -10.35 2.30
CA CYS A 18 9.07 -10.21 1.14
C CYS A 18 8.75 -8.98 0.28
N TYR A 19 7.54 -8.41 0.43
CA TYR A 19 7.01 -7.36 -0.43
C TYR A 19 6.49 -6.14 0.33
N CYS A 20 6.23 -6.18 1.64
CA CYS A 20 5.82 -4.97 2.35
C CYS A 20 7.04 -4.08 2.64
N GLY A 21 7.37 -3.20 1.71
CA GLY A 21 8.55 -2.36 1.80
C GLY A 21 8.83 -1.61 0.51
N PHE A 22 10.11 -1.32 0.27
CA PHE A 22 10.54 -0.76 -1.00
C PHE A 22 11.01 -1.90 -1.89
N LEU A 23 10.31 -2.12 -3.00
CA LEU A 23 10.46 -3.30 -3.87
C LEU A 23 10.13 -4.61 -3.13
N GLY A 24 10.33 -5.74 -3.81
CA GLY A 24 10.17 -7.05 -3.19
C GLY A 24 10.67 -8.18 -4.09
N SER A 25 11.08 -9.27 -3.48
CA SER A 25 11.52 -10.47 -4.20
C SER A 25 11.31 -11.73 -3.37
N GLY A 26 11.17 -12.88 -4.04
CA GLY A 26 10.93 -14.16 -3.39
C GLY A 26 9.47 -14.58 -3.39
N TYR A 27 9.12 -15.47 -2.46
CA TYR A 27 7.78 -16.03 -2.34
C TYR A 27 6.96 -15.28 -1.31
N VAL A 28 5.68 -15.06 -1.63
CA VAL A 28 4.73 -14.48 -0.70
C VAL A 28 4.58 -15.40 0.50
N ILE A 29 4.80 -14.88 1.71
CA ILE A 29 4.80 -15.70 2.92
C ILE A 29 3.43 -15.84 3.59
N ASP A 30 2.53 -14.87 3.40
CA ASP A 30 1.18 -14.88 3.95
C ASP A 30 0.20 -13.94 3.20
N GLY A 31 -0.99 -13.74 3.77
CA GLY A 31 -2.01 -12.87 3.19
C GLY A 31 -1.66 -11.38 3.22
N ILE A 32 -0.88 -10.91 4.20
CA ILE A 32 -0.47 -9.51 4.29
C ILE A 32 0.58 -9.22 3.21
N ASP A 33 1.57 -10.09 3.10
CA ASP A 33 2.62 -10.01 2.09
C ASP A 33 2.05 -10.11 0.66
N ARG A 34 0.96 -10.87 0.48
CA ARG A 34 0.20 -10.90 -0.79
C ARG A 34 -0.40 -9.54 -1.14
N CYS A 35 -0.96 -8.83 -0.17
CA CYS A 35 -1.51 -7.49 -0.38
C CYS A 35 -0.40 -6.51 -0.78
N CYS A 36 0.77 -6.60 -0.15
CA CYS A 36 1.91 -5.75 -0.50
C CYS A 36 2.45 -6.03 -1.89
N LYS A 37 2.59 -7.30 -2.28
CA LYS A 37 2.96 -7.67 -3.66
C LYS A 37 1.99 -7.09 -4.70
N MET A 38 0.68 -7.15 -4.42
CA MET A 38 -0.33 -6.57 -5.30
C MET A 38 -0.24 -5.04 -5.33
N HIS A 39 0.10 -4.41 -4.21
CA HIS A 39 0.29 -2.97 -4.12
C HIS A 39 1.50 -2.51 -4.96
N ASP A 40 2.62 -3.23 -4.88
CA ASP A 40 3.79 -2.97 -5.73
C ASP A 40 3.43 -3.06 -7.22
N TRP A 41 2.69 -4.10 -7.62
CA TRP A 41 2.20 -4.22 -9.00
C TRP A 41 1.26 -3.09 -9.41
N CYS A 42 0.44 -2.57 -8.49
CA CYS A 42 -0.41 -1.42 -8.76
C CYS A 42 0.43 -0.17 -9.05
N TYR A 43 1.52 0.04 -8.31
CA TYR A 43 2.44 1.16 -8.53
C TYR A 43 3.21 1.01 -9.85
N ASP A 44 3.71 -0.19 -10.15
CA ASP A 44 4.41 -0.51 -11.40
C ASP A 44 3.53 -0.35 -12.65
N ALA A 45 2.22 -0.48 -12.50
CA ALA A 45 1.25 -0.32 -13.58
C ALA A 45 0.83 1.14 -13.83
N THR A 46 1.30 2.09 -13.02
CA THR A 46 0.99 3.51 -13.24
C THR A 46 1.90 4.11 -14.31
N ASP A 47 1.37 5.07 -15.08
CA ASP A 47 2.16 5.88 -16.02
C ASP A 47 2.93 7.03 -15.34
N CYS A 48 3.03 6.98 -14.00
CA CYS A 48 3.72 8.00 -13.25
C CYS A 48 5.25 7.87 -13.41
N PRO A 49 6.00 8.99 -13.49
CA PRO A 49 7.46 8.93 -13.47
C PRO A 49 7.94 8.26 -12.19
N THR A 50 8.99 7.46 -12.27
CA THR A 50 9.44 6.59 -11.17
C THR A 50 9.43 7.28 -9.81
N PHE A 51 8.77 6.65 -8.84
CA PHE A 51 8.60 7.09 -7.45
C PHE A 51 7.62 8.24 -7.23
N SER A 52 7.04 8.83 -8.27
CA SER A 52 6.06 9.93 -8.11
C SER A 52 4.83 9.45 -7.33
N GLU A 53 4.49 8.18 -7.40
CA GLU A 53 3.36 7.54 -6.69
C GLU A 53 3.49 7.68 -5.16
N TYR A 54 4.72 7.84 -4.65
CA TYR A 54 4.98 8.02 -3.22
C TYR A 54 4.81 9.47 -2.75
N PHE A 55 4.89 10.44 -3.65
CA PHE A 55 4.96 11.86 -3.31
C PHE A 55 3.78 12.68 -3.83
N VAL A 56 3.09 12.22 -4.88
CA VAL A 56 1.96 12.94 -5.45
C VAL A 56 0.77 12.85 -4.48
N PRO A 57 0.33 13.98 -3.89
CA PRO A 57 -0.85 13.97 -3.06
C PRO A 57 -2.10 13.77 -3.93
N TYR A 58 -3.08 13.05 -3.40
CA TYR A 58 -4.36 12.85 -4.04
C TYR A 58 -5.50 12.97 -3.02
N TYR A 59 -6.68 13.35 -3.52
CA TYR A 59 -7.85 13.53 -2.66
C TYR A 59 -8.47 12.18 -2.31
N TRP A 60 -8.69 11.96 -1.02
CA TRP A 60 -9.41 10.81 -0.50
C TRP A 60 -10.01 11.16 0.87
N ARG A 61 -10.99 10.38 1.32
CA ARG A 61 -11.59 10.54 2.65
C ARG A 61 -11.82 9.20 3.33
N CYS A 62 -11.86 9.21 4.66
CA CYS A 62 -12.23 8.06 5.48
C CYS A 62 -13.72 8.13 5.82
N TYR A 63 -14.54 7.30 5.16
CA TYR A 63 -15.98 7.25 5.37
C TYR A 63 -16.31 6.29 6.53
N HIS A 64 -17.11 6.79 7.50
CA HIS A 64 -17.49 6.09 8.73
C HIS A 64 -16.33 5.50 9.55
N GLY A 65 -15.11 6.00 9.38
CA GLY A 65 -13.94 5.54 10.16
C GLY A 65 -13.35 4.19 9.77
N TYR A 66 -13.92 3.48 8.79
CA TYR A 66 -13.42 2.17 8.34
C TYR A 66 -13.29 2.01 6.81
N LYS A 67 -13.81 2.95 6.02
CA LYS A 67 -13.88 2.81 4.55
C LYS A 67 -13.15 3.96 3.84
N PRO A 68 -11.94 3.76 3.29
CA PRO A 68 -11.32 4.76 2.44
C PRO A 68 -12.08 4.90 1.12
N ILE A 69 -12.32 6.13 0.69
CA ILE A 69 -12.99 6.47 -0.58
C ILE A 69 -12.10 7.45 -1.33
N CYS A 70 -11.77 7.12 -2.58
CA CYS A 70 -11.08 8.03 -3.50
C CYS A 70 -12.01 9.20 -3.86
N GLY A 71 -11.44 10.41 -3.87
CA GLY A 71 -12.14 11.65 -4.20
C GLY A 71 -12.18 11.94 -5.69
#